data_AF-A0A830CDW5-F1
#
_entry.id   AF-A0A830CDW5-F1
#
_cell.length_a   1.000
_cell.length_b   1.000
_cell.length_c   1.000
_cell.angle_alpha   90.00
_cell.angle_beta   90.00
_cell.angle_gamma   90.00
#
_symmetry.space_group_name_H-M   'P 1'
#
loop_
_entity.id
_entity.type
_entity.pdbx_description
1 polymer ?
#
loop_
_entity_poly.entity_id
_entity_poly.type
_entity_poly.pdbx_seq_one_letter_code
_entity_poly.pdbx_strand_id
1 'polypeptide(L)'
;MVYQFYSLGENRVLGFKKRPEEESMVDNNYNILGSCHGWLVLLNKHDCDMFLSNPLTGGHIKLPPIQALPDIPILIFDCSPDEKDGSCRVIIAYGERRNRLAFCCPGTSTEWTTLGDLSGYESCVYSSRQGLFFCCIKNYYGAHVVNHFEAWDLQDPLSPKKTIRLAVSMDHQDNNRHLLDRKKACGCFEFLVSTETSDEIFLVRRFVKHWMGPHGLDDSTPYTTVGFNVYRYDPETGSLKYMDGSLGGLALFVGSNNGFALSAAEFPELKPNSIYYTTPPQWSDCCGGHDVGIFNYQDQTFSPCFYPPDVESRKRVSGPMWFTPTRLVRSPFLVKNQDGSLSYAFSSSSNH
;
A
#
# COMPACT_ATOMS: atom_id res chain seq x y z
N MET A 1 13.24 -18.61 11.82
CA MET A 1 11.81 -18.33 11.48
C MET A 1 11.64 -18.23 9.96
N VAL A 2 10.43 -18.26 9.37
CA VAL A 2 10.22 -18.24 7.90
C VAL A 2 9.15 -17.22 7.49
N TYR A 3 9.45 -16.33 6.54
CA TYR A 3 8.47 -15.51 5.84
C TYR A 3 7.75 -16.34 4.77
N GLN A 4 6.43 -16.22 4.68
CA GLN A 4 5.61 -16.91 3.67
C GLN A 4 4.96 -15.88 2.74
N PHE A 5 5.19 -16.01 1.44
CA PHE A 5 4.58 -15.16 0.41
C PHE A 5 3.79 -16.02 -0.55
N TYR A 6 2.59 -15.59 -0.92
CA TYR A 6 1.85 -16.22 -2.01
C TYR A 6 2.27 -15.60 -3.35
N SER A 7 2.86 -16.40 -4.24
CA SER A 7 3.26 -15.95 -5.59
C SER A 7 2.09 -16.10 -6.56
N LEU A 8 1.68 -14.99 -7.19
CA LEU A 8 0.59 -14.95 -8.16
C LEU A 8 0.95 -15.74 -9.44
N GLY A 9 2.14 -15.50 -9.99
CA GLY A 9 2.61 -16.17 -11.21
C GLY A 9 2.92 -17.65 -11.03
N GLU A 10 3.33 -18.08 -9.83
CA GLU A 10 3.59 -19.50 -9.53
C GLU A 10 2.41 -20.23 -8.86
N ASN A 11 1.33 -19.51 -8.54
CA ASN A 11 0.11 -20.04 -7.90
C ASN A 11 0.40 -20.87 -6.63
N ARG A 12 1.44 -20.51 -5.86
CA ARG A 12 1.92 -21.27 -4.68
C ARG A 12 2.53 -20.38 -3.60
N VAL A 13 2.64 -20.93 -2.38
CA VAL A 13 3.36 -20.30 -1.28
C VAL A 13 4.87 -20.53 -1.42
N LEU A 14 5.64 -19.45 -1.32
CA LEU A 14 7.10 -19.43 -1.24
C LEU A 14 7.54 -19.13 0.20
N GLY A 15 8.55 -19.87 0.69
CA GLY A 15 9.07 -19.72 2.05
C GLY A 15 10.51 -19.23 2.05
N PHE A 16 10.79 -18.10 2.72
CA PHE A 16 12.13 -17.52 2.86
C PHE A 16 12.54 -17.55 4.33
N LYS A 17 13.68 -18.16 4.64
CA LYS A 17 14.20 -18.20 6.01
C LYS A 17 14.65 -16.80 6.45
N LYS A 18 14.24 -16.39 7.66
CA LYS A 18 14.83 -15.24 8.35
C LYS A 18 16.33 -15.44 8.56
N ARG A 19 17.11 -14.35 8.58
CA ARG A 19 18.54 -14.41 8.92
C ARG A 19 18.76 -14.50 10.43
N PRO A 20 19.90 -15.03 10.92
CA PRO A 20 20.18 -15.15 12.36
C PRO A 20 20.05 -13.84 13.16
N GLU A 21 20.36 -12.71 12.53
CA GLU A 21 20.17 -11.36 13.09
C GLU A 21 18.69 -11.08 13.42
N GLU A 22 17.77 -11.51 12.55
CA GLU A 22 16.33 -11.49 12.77
C GLU A 22 15.81 -12.70 13.60
N GLU A 23 16.65 -13.69 13.89
CA GLU A 23 16.36 -14.80 14.82
C GLU A 23 16.75 -14.47 16.26
N SER A 24 17.18 -13.24 16.55
CA SER A 24 17.12 -12.68 17.91
C SER A 24 15.81 -11.94 18.18
N MET A 25 15.11 -11.52 17.13
CA MET A 25 13.79 -10.87 17.15
C MET A 25 12.65 -11.92 17.26
N VAL A 26 12.81 -12.89 18.18
CA VAL A 26 12.01 -14.15 18.25
C VAL A 26 10.59 -13.94 18.77
N ASP A 27 10.35 -12.88 19.52
CA ASP A 27 9.01 -12.59 20.02
C ASP A 27 8.09 -12.26 18.83
N ASN A 28 6.98 -12.98 18.71
CA ASN A 28 6.00 -12.87 17.61
C ASN A 28 5.19 -11.54 17.62
N ASN A 29 5.78 -10.49 18.15
CA ASN A 29 5.15 -9.22 18.50
C ASN A 29 5.46 -8.09 17.51
N TYR A 30 5.99 -8.43 16.33
CA TYR A 30 6.13 -7.50 15.21
C TYR A 30 4.83 -7.42 14.39
N ASN A 31 4.32 -6.21 14.17
CA ASN A 31 3.34 -5.92 13.14
C ASN A 31 4.06 -5.54 11.83
N ILE A 32 3.60 -6.09 10.70
CA ILE A 32 3.94 -5.54 9.38
C ILE A 32 3.01 -4.37 9.12
N LEU A 33 3.56 -3.16 8.96
CA LEU A 33 2.79 -1.93 8.74
C LEU A 33 2.64 -1.56 7.26
N GLY A 34 3.53 -2.05 6.40
CA GLY A 34 3.52 -1.77 4.96
C GLY A 34 4.61 -2.54 4.20
N SER A 35 4.51 -2.51 2.87
CA SER A 35 5.57 -2.99 1.96
C SER A 35 5.65 -2.13 0.70
N CYS A 36 6.87 -1.85 0.23
CA CYS A 36 7.21 -1.31 -1.08
C CYS A 36 8.63 -1.76 -1.49
N HIS A 37 8.91 -1.81 -2.80
CA HIS A 37 10.24 -2.03 -3.39
C HIS A 37 11.09 -3.17 -2.81
N GLY A 38 10.49 -4.26 -2.36
CA GLY A 38 11.12 -5.45 -1.78
C GLY A 38 11.33 -5.39 -0.26
N TRP A 39 10.95 -4.28 0.36
CA TRP A 39 11.09 -4.05 1.79
C TRP A 39 9.74 -4.19 2.50
N LEU A 40 9.80 -4.59 3.76
CA LEU A 40 8.72 -4.65 4.75
C LEU A 40 9.04 -3.64 5.85
N VAL A 41 8.01 -3.01 6.44
CA VAL A 41 8.22 -2.25 7.68
C VAL A 41 7.63 -2.98 8.86
N LEU A 42 8.48 -3.21 9.85
CA LEU A 42 8.20 -3.97 11.05
C LEU A 42 8.16 -3.01 12.24
N LEU A 43 7.06 -3.03 12.99
CA LEU A 43 6.93 -2.34 14.28
C LEU A 43 6.87 -3.40 15.39
N ASN A 44 7.79 -3.33 16.35
CA ASN A 44 7.72 -4.13 17.57
C ASN A 44 6.68 -3.52 18.53
N LYS A 45 5.73 -4.33 19.00
CA LYS A 45 4.67 -3.90 19.93
C LYS A 45 5.15 -3.60 21.35
N HIS A 46 6.31 -4.12 21.76
CA HIS A 46 6.78 -4.02 23.14
C HIS A 46 7.55 -2.74 23.43
N ASP A 47 8.53 -2.43 22.58
CA ASP A 47 9.43 -1.29 22.72
C ASP A 47 9.16 -0.17 21.72
N CYS A 48 8.20 -0.36 20.79
CA CYS A 48 7.89 0.60 19.74
C CYS A 48 9.07 0.92 18.79
N ASP A 49 10.07 0.03 18.71
CA ASP A 49 11.12 0.11 17.69
C ASP A 49 10.56 -0.24 16.30
N MET A 50 11.11 0.43 15.28
CA MET A 50 10.69 0.30 13.89
C MET A 50 11.88 -0.02 12.98
N PHE A 51 11.67 -0.92 12.02
CA PHE A 51 12.72 -1.40 11.12
C PHE A 51 12.18 -1.59 9.70
N LEU A 52 13.00 -1.24 8.70
CA LEU A 52 12.86 -1.76 7.35
C LEU A 52 13.61 -3.10 7.29
N SER A 53 12.96 -4.16 6.80
CA SER A 53 13.58 -5.46 6.50
C SER A 53 13.27 -5.85 5.06
N ASN A 54 14.30 -6.22 4.29
CA ASN A 54 14.13 -6.82 2.97
C ASN A 54 14.28 -8.35 3.11
N PRO A 55 13.19 -9.13 3.08
CA PRO A 55 13.24 -10.58 3.28
C PRO A 55 13.96 -11.35 2.16
N LEU A 56 14.27 -10.70 1.03
CA LEU A 56 14.95 -11.31 -0.13
C LEU A 56 16.45 -11.03 -0.13
N THR A 57 16.86 -9.78 0.11
CA THR A 57 18.28 -9.38 0.18
C THR A 57 18.86 -9.52 1.59
N GLY A 58 17.98 -9.63 2.60
CA GLY A 58 18.30 -9.57 4.03
C GLY A 58 18.89 -8.24 4.47
N GLY A 59 18.61 -7.15 3.75
CA GLY A 59 18.89 -5.79 4.19
C GLY A 59 18.02 -5.43 5.40
N HIS A 60 18.60 -4.69 6.36
CA HIS A 60 17.92 -4.32 7.60
C HIS A 60 18.34 -2.91 8.03
N ILE A 61 17.38 -2.03 8.28
CA ILE A 61 17.63 -0.62 8.61
C ILE A 61 16.72 -0.19 9.75
N LYS A 62 17.30 0.29 10.85
CA LYS A 62 16.52 0.84 11.97
C LYS A 62 15.96 2.23 11.61
N LEU A 63 14.70 2.45 11.93
CA LEU A 63 14.00 3.73 11.84
C LEU A 63 13.94 4.41 13.22
N PRO A 64 13.68 5.72 13.29
CA PRO A 64 13.42 6.40 14.56
C PRO A 64 12.24 5.74 15.32
N PRO A 65 12.34 5.57 16.65
CA PRO A 65 11.32 4.89 17.44
C PRO A 65 10.03 5.71 17.51
N ILE A 66 8.88 5.04 17.60
CA ILE A 66 7.59 5.73 17.59
C ILE A 66 7.12 6.22 18.96
N GLN A 67 7.89 6.00 20.02
CA GLN A 67 7.62 6.57 21.35
C GLN A 67 7.58 8.11 21.36
N ALA A 68 8.15 8.75 20.34
CA ALA A 68 8.03 10.19 20.11
C ALA A 68 6.62 10.64 19.65
N LEU A 69 5.74 9.70 19.25
CA LEU A 69 4.42 9.95 18.68
C LEU A 69 3.32 9.24 19.50
N PRO A 70 2.13 9.84 19.68
CA PRO A 70 1.17 9.38 20.69
C PRO A 70 0.31 8.16 20.33
N ASP A 71 0.36 7.64 19.09
CA ASP A 71 -0.54 6.56 18.61
C ASP A 71 0.17 5.61 17.62
N ILE A 72 -0.32 4.37 17.50
CA ILE A 72 0.17 3.39 16.52
C ILE A 72 -0.14 3.89 15.09
N PRO A 73 0.85 3.96 14.19
CA PRO A 73 0.67 4.54 12.86
C PRO A 73 0.12 3.52 11.86
N ILE A 74 -0.40 4.04 10.75
CA ILE A 74 -0.43 3.31 9.48
C ILE A 74 0.68 3.91 8.61
N LEU A 75 1.59 3.05 8.16
CA LEU A 75 2.85 3.47 7.58
C LEU A 75 2.79 3.47 6.05
N ILE A 76 3.32 4.54 5.45
CA ILE A 76 3.28 4.80 4.02
C ILE A 76 4.68 5.22 3.56
N PHE A 77 5.56 4.25 3.39
CA PHE A 77 6.91 4.47 2.87
C PHE A 77 6.99 4.13 1.39
N ASP A 78 7.76 4.91 0.61
CA ASP A 78 7.81 4.71 -0.84
C ASP A 78 9.13 5.22 -1.44
N CYS A 79 10.21 4.52 -1.10
CA CYS A 79 11.50 4.60 -1.79
C CYS A 79 12.31 3.34 -1.43
N SER A 80 13.10 2.80 -2.37
CA SER A 80 14.04 1.73 -2.07
C SER A 80 15.25 2.28 -1.29
N PRO A 81 15.55 1.76 -0.09
CA PRO A 81 16.80 2.06 0.62
C PRO A 81 18.07 1.59 -0.09
N ASP A 82 17.95 0.80 -1.17
CA ASP A 82 19.09 0.31 -1.95
C ASP A 82 19.62 1.37 -2.95
N GLU A 83 18.93 2.50 -3.10
CA GLU A 83 19.42 3.66 -3.86
C GLU A 83 20.56 4.37 -3.11
N LYS A 84 21.71 4.51 -3.77
CA LYS A 84 22.98 4.93 -3.15
C LYS A 84 23.04 6.40 -2.71
N ASP A 85 22.06 7.21 -3.10
CA ASP A 85 22.14 8.66 -3.04
C ASP A 85 21.56 9.26 -1.74
N GLY A 86 21.25 8.41 -0.74
CA GLY A 86 20.55 8.84 0.48
C GLY A 86 19.13 9.32 0.20
N SER A 87 18.55 8.90 -0.93
CA SER A 87 17.25 9.32 -1.45
C SER A 87 16.05 8.70 -0.71
N CYS A 88 16.28 7.75 0.19
CA CYS A 88 15.21 7.04 0.89
C CYS A 88 14.50 7.95 1.90
N ARG A 89 13.19 8.14 1.71
CA ARG A 89 12.30 8.81 2.66
C ARG A 89 11.19 7.84 3.05
N VAL A 90 10.94 7.74 4.35
CA VAL A 90 9.84 6.97 4.93
C VAL A 90 8.82 7.98 5.47
N ILE A 91 7.56 7.87 5.05
CA ILE A 91 6.45 8.66 5.60
C ILE A 91 5.55 7.76 6.46
N ILE A 92 4.94 8.34 7.47
CA ILE A 92 3.95 7.69 8.33
C ILE A 92 2.73 8.58 8.51
N ALA A 93 1.55 7.96 8.51
CA ALA A 93 0.32 8.60 8.94
C ALA A 93 -0.04 8.09 10.34
N TYR A 94 -0.14 9.00 11.32
CA TYR A 94 -0.25 8.65 12.73
C TYR A 94 -1.22 9.58 13.46
N GLY A 95 -1.43 9.34 14.75
CA GLY A 95 -2.43 10.04 15.56
C GLY A 95 -3.83 9.46 15.37
N GLU A 96 -4.76 9.80 16.27
CA GLU A 96 -6.17 9.43 16.16
C GLU A 96 -6.71 9.66 14.74
N ARG A 97 -7.29 8.61 14.13
CA ARG A 97 -7.81 8.60 12.75
C ARG A 97 -6.79 8.99 11.67
N ARG A 98 -5.48 8.76 11.91
CA ARG A 98 -4.38 9.18 11.02
C ARG A 98 -4.41 10.69 10.75
N ASN A 99 -4.54 11.50 11.81
CA ASN A 99 -4.70 12.94 11.66
C ASN A 99 -3.38 13.74 11.48
N ARG A 100 -2.21 13.07 11.45
CA ARG A 100 -0.88 13.68 11.31
C ARG A 100 -0.01 12.91 10.31
N LEU A 101 0.91 13.60 9.66
CA LEU A 101 2.01 13.01 8.91
C LEU A 101 3.35 13.26 9.62
N ALA A 102 4.29 12.35 9.44
CA ALA A 102 5.71 12.60 9.69
C ALA A 102 6.56 11.85 8.67
N PHE A 103 7.81 12.29 8.49
CA PHE A 103 8.80 11.59 7.68
C PHE A 103 10.15 11.46 8.37
N CYS A 104 10.97 10.54 7.89
CA CYS A 104 12.39 10.47 8.21
C CYS A 104 13.20 9.99 6.99
N CYS A 105 14.50 10.22 7.02
CA CYS A 105 15.46 9.66 6.06
C CYS A 105 16.20 8.49 6.75
N PRO A 106 15.93 7.22 6.39
CA PRO A 106 16.55 6.08 7.07
C PRO A 106 18.08 6.11 6.97
N GLY A 107 18.75 5.77 8.06
CA GLY A 107 20.22 5.81 8.15
C GLY A 107 20.84 7.19 8.41
N THR A 108 20.08 8.29 8.28
CA THR A 108 20.56 9.66 8.60
C THR A 108 19.74 10.37 9.67
N SER A 109 18.42 10.18 9.70
CA SER A 109 17.52 10.74 10.72
C SER A 109 17.52 9.89 12.00
N THR A 110 17.65 10.54 13.16
CA THR A 110 17.46 9.93 14.48
C THR A 110 16.05 10.15 15.06
N GLU A 111 15.28 11.07 14.48
CA GLU A 111 13.95 11.49 14.92
C GLU A 111 12.98 11.62 13.73
N TRP A 112 11.68 11.68 14.02
CA TRP A 112 10.63 11.93 13.02
C TRP A 112 10.39 13.43 12.84
N THR A 113 10.43 13.91 11.60
CA THR A 113 10.05 15.29 11.26
C THR A 113 8.56 15.34 10.92
N THR A 114 7.78 16.06 11.73
CA THR A 114 6.33 16.19 11.55
C THR A 114 5.96 17.03 10.33
N LEU A 115 4.93 16.62 9.59
CA LEU A 115 4.43 17.27 8.39
C LEU A 115 2.95 17.64 8.51
N GLY A 116 2.61 18.75 7.85
CA GLY A 116 1.24 19.16 7.61
C GLY A 116 0.48 19.69 8.82
N ASP A 117 -0.82 19.86 8.62
CA ASP A 117 -1.79 20.27 9.62
C ASP A 117 -2.62 19.04 10.05
N LEU A 118 -3.46 19.20 11.08
CA LEU A 118 -4.37 18.13 11.50
C LEU A 118 -5.39 17.84 10.39
N SER A 119 -5.32 16.64 9.80
CA SER A 119 -6.04 16.29 8.57
C SER A 119 -6.09 14.77 8.39
N GLY A 120 -7.22 14.22 7.92
CA GLY A 120 -7.44 12.76 7.88
C GLY A 120 -6.73 12.08 6.71
N TYR A 121 -5.47 11.66 6.88
CA TYR A 121 -4.68 11.04 5.82
C TYR A 121 -5.15 9.60 5.53
N GLU A 122 -5.61 9.36 4.30
CA GLU A 122 -6.17 8.06 3.89
C GLU A 122 -5.16 7.17 3.17
N SER A 123 -4.39 7.73 2.26
CA SER A 123 -3.41 7.04 1.42
C SER A 123 -2.35 8.01 0.92
N CYS A 124 -1.14 7.55 0.66
CA CYS A 124 -0.07 8.33 0.06
C CYS A 124 0.76 7.46 -0.89
N VAL A 125 1.40 8.09 -1.88
CA VAL A 125 2.27 7.44 -2.87
C VAL A 125 3.36 8.41 -3.33
N TYR A 126 4.55 7.92 -3.63
CA TYR A 126 5.62 8.72 -4.23
C TYR A 126 5.50 8.74 -5.76
N SER A 127 5.82 9.89 -6.34
CA SER A 127 5.97 10.08 -7.78
C SER A 127 7.43 10.39 -8.07
N SER A 128 8.16 9.39 -8.57
CA SER A 128 9.57 9.50 -8.95
C SER A 128 9.78 10.51 -10.08
N ARG A 129 8.78 10.67 -10.98
CA ARG A 129 8.79 11.64 -12.08
C ARG A 129 8.69 13.08 -11.58
N GLN A 130 7.97 13.32 -10.49
CA GLN A 130 7.72 14.66 -9.96
C GLN A 130 8.61 15.01 -8.75
N GLY A 131 9.22 14.02 -8.10
CA GLY A 131 9.95 14.20 -6.84
C GLY A 131 9.03 14.49 -5.64
N LEU A 132 7.76 14.08 -5.71
CA LEU A 132 6.71 14.48 -4.78
C LEU A 132 5.99 13.27 -4.16
N PHE A 133 5.68 13.37 -2.87
CA PHE A 133 4.79 12.45 -2.16
C PHE A 133 3.36 12.98 -2.18
N PHE A 134 2.48 12.33 -2.93
CA PHE A 134 1.06 12.66 -3.04
C PHE A 134 0.28 12.03 -1.89
N CYS A 135 -0.48 12.83 -1.15
CA CYS A 135 -1.33 12.40 -0.05
C CYS A 135 -2.80 12.64 -0.39
N CYS A 136 -3.64 11.62 -0.21
CA CYS A 136 -5.09 11.69 -0.28
C CYS A 136 -5.63 11.91 1.13
N ILE A 137 -6.40 12.98 1.32
CA ILE A 137 -6.88 13.41 2.64
C ILE A 137 -8.40 13.55 2.63
N LYS A 138 -9.04 13.03 3.68
CA LYS A 138 -10.48 12.99 3.87
C LYS A 138 -10.87 13.74 5.13
N ASN A 139 -11.32 14.99 4.96
CA ASN A 139 -11.78 15.82 6.08
C ASN A 139 -13.30 15.77 6.22
N TYR A 140 -13.77 15.71 7.47
CA TYR A 140 -15.18 15.62 7.85
C TYR A 140 -15.67 16.97 8.38
N TYR A 141 -16.54 17.64 7.62
CA TYR A 141 -17.20 18.89 8.00
C TYR A 141 -18.68 18.62 8.27
N GLY A 142 -18.96 18.06 9.45
CA GLY A 142 -20.29 17.57 9.81
C GLY A 142 -20.69 16.39 8.92
N ALA A 143 -21.78 16.54 8.16
CA ALA A 143 -22.23 15.54 7.18
C ALA A 143 -21.49 15.60 5.83
N HIS A 144 -20.66 16.63 5.59
CA HIS A 144 -19.93 16.78 4.34
C HIS A 144 -18.52 16.18 4.46
N VAL A 145 -18.19 15.28 3.53
CA VAL A 145 -16.82 14.75 3.38
C VAL A 145 -16.16 15.49 2.22
N VAL A 146 -15.02 16.12 2.47
CA VAL A 146 -14.22 16.81 1.45
C VAL A 146 -12.90 16.08 1.30
N ASN A 147 -12.71 15.50 0.11
CA ASN A 147 -11.46 14.88 -0.29
C ASN A 147 -10.56 15.94 -0.93
N HIS A 148 -9.29 15.93 -0.59
CA HIS A 148 -8.29 16.81 -1.21
C HIS A 148 -6.95 16.09 -1.36
N PHE A 149 -6.13 16.60 -2.27
CA PHE A 149 -4.76 16.15 -2.47
C PHE A 149 -3.80 17.25 -2.08
N GLU A 150 -2.74 16.84 -1.41
CA GLU A 150 -1.53 17.63 -1.28
C GLU A 150 -0.35 16.80 -1.73
N ALA A 151 0.71 17.48 -2.16
CA ALA A 151 1.95 16.88 -2.60
C ALA A 151 3.10 17.48 -1.78
N TRP A 152 3.98 16.65 -1.26
CA TRP A 152 5.13 17.08 -0.47
C TRP A 152 6.43 16.90 -1.23
N ASP A 153 7.19 17.98 -1.39
CA ASP A 153 8.60 17.92 -1.73
C ASP A 153 9.41 17.73 -0.44
N LEU A 154 10.07 16.58 -0.34
CA LEU A 154 10.89 16.15 0.81
C LEU A 154 12.35 15.90 0.39
N GLN A 155 12.78 16.49 -0.73
CA GLN A 155 14.16 16.35 -1.20
C GLN A 155 15.15 16.99 -0.22
N ASP A 156 14.81 18.19 0.29
CA ASP A 156 15.50 18.85 1.39
C ASP A 156 14.82 18.45 2.73
N PRO A 157 15.44 17.61 3.56
CA PRO A 157 14.85 17.18 4.83
C PRO A 157 14.75 18.31 5.87
N LEU A 158 15.47 19.42 5.69
CA LEU A 158 15.40 20.60 6.57
C LEU A 158 14.35 21.63 6.10
N SER A 159 13.82 21.49 4.88
CA SER A 159 12.84 22.40 4.29
C SER A 159 11.73 21.64 3.53
N PRO A 160 10.91 20.82 4.23
CA PRO A 160 9.79 20.11 3.62
C PRO A 160 8.73 21.11 3.09
N LYS A 161 8.34 20.99 1.83
CA LYS A 161 7.43 21.94 1.17
C LYS A 161 6.10 21.30 0.80
N LYS A 162 5.02 21.80 1.41
CA LYS A 162 3.65 21.47 1.02
C LYS A 162 3.27 22.19 -0.26
N THR A 163 2.82 21.42 -1.25
CA THR A 163 2.20 21.89 -2.49
C THR A 163 0.74 21.44 -2.50
N ILE A 164 -0.19 22.37 -2.35
CA ILE A 164 -1.63 22.05 -2.41
C ILE A 164 -2.02 21.79 -3.87
N ARG A 165 -2.74 20.69 -4.12
CA ARG A 165 -3.30 20.31 -5.42
C ARG A 165 -4.77 19.97 -5.24
N LEU A 166 -5.62 20.99 -5.30
CA LEU A 166 -7.08 20.78 -5.26
C LEU A 166 -7.49 19.90 -6.44
N ALA A 167 -8.14 18.76 -6.16
CA ALA A 167 -8.93 18.07 -7.18
C ALA A 167 -10.14 18.96 -7.52
N VAL A 168 -9.98 19.80 -8.54
CA VAL A 168 -10.93 20.87 -8.90
C VAL A 168 -12.33 20.31 -9.22
N SER A 169 -12.40 19.08 -9.74
CA SER A 169 -13.61 18.28 -9.83
C SER A 169 -13.28 16.79 -9.94
N MET A 170 -14.22 15.95 -9.51
CA MET A 170 -14.39 14.61 -10.08
C MET A 170 -15.42 14.77 -11.21
N ASP A 171 -15.04 14.47 -12.43
CA ASP A 171 -15.83 14.70 -13.66
C ASP A 171 -17.02 13.74 -13.83
N HIS A 172 -17.01 12.60 -13.15
CA HIS A 172 -18.03 11.55 -13.31
C HIS A 172 -19.22 11.69 -12.35
N GLN A 173 -20.41 11.93 -12.92
CA GLN A 173 -21.69 11.57 -12.32
C GLN A 173 -22.07 10.14 -12.69
N ASP A 174 -22.34 9.30 -11.69
CA ASP A 174 -22.71 7.90 -11.86
C ASP A 174 -24.14 7.79 -12.43
N ASN A 175 -24.24 7.73 -13.76
CA ASN A 175 -25.51 7.82 -14.50
C ASN A 175 -26.48 6.67 -14.20
N ASN A 176 -25.99 5.55 -13.68
CA ASN A 176 -26.82 4.42 -13.28
C ASN A 176 -27.36 4.63 -11.86
N ARG A 177 -28.61 5.11 -11.75
CA ARG A 177 -29.29 5.35 -10.46
C ARG A 177 -29.22 4.16 -9.50
N HIS A 178 -29.29 2.92 -9.97
CA HIS A 178 -29.22 1.75 -9.09
C HIS A 178 -27.80 1.50 -8.53
N LEU A 179 -26.75 1.79 -9.30
CA LEU A 179 -25.38 1.74 -8.78
C LEU A 179 -25.11 2.92 -7.82
N LEU A 180 -25.56 4.12 -8.18
CA LEU A 180 -25.47 5.31 -7.35
C LEU A 180 -26.18 5.12 -5.99
N ASP A 181 -27.40 4.59 -5.98
CA ASP A 181 -28.16 4.37 -4.74
C ASP A 181 -27.58 3.23 -3.90
N ARG A 182 -26.99 2.19 -4.52
CA ARG A 182 -26.19 1.19 -3.78
C ARG A 182 -24.93 1.84 -3.16
N LYS A 183 -24.20 2.68 -3.89
CA LYS A 183 -22.98 3.36 -3.42
C LYS A 183 -23.27 4.37 -2.30
N LYS A 184 -24.40 5.08 -2.32
CA LYS A 184 -24.84 6.00 -1.25
C LYS A 184 -24.98 5.32 0.12
N ALA A 185 -25.29 4.03 0.15
CA ALA A 185 -25.43 3.23 1.38
C ALA A 185 -24.12 2.49 1.77
N CYS A 186 -22.99 2.80 1.14
CA CYS A 186 -21.71 2.13 1.34
C CYS A 186 -20.66 3.06 1.97
N GLY A 187 -19.73 2.48 2.72
CA GLY A 187 -18.47 3.14 3.05
C GLY A 187 -17.62 3.31 1.78
N CYS A 188 -16.88 4.41 1.69
CA CYS A 188 -15.96 4.70 0.59
C CYS A 188 -14.53 4.84 1.12
N PHE A 189 -13.63 4.02 0.58
CA PHE A 189 -12.20 3.96 0.89
C PHE A 189 -11.40 4.38 -0.33
N GLU A 190 -10.32 5.12 -0.10
CA GLU A 190 -9.63 5.84 -1.16
C GLU A 190 -8.15 5.52 -1.10
N PHE A 191 -7.63 5.03 -2.23
CA PHE A 191 -6.28 4.54 -2.38
C PHE A 191 -5.59 5.33 -3.50
N LEU A 192 -4.41 5.84 -3.22
CA LEU A 192 -3.49 6.28 -4.26
C LEU A 192 -2.70 5.08 -4.77
N VAL A 193 -2.56 5.02 -6.09
CA VAL A 193 -1.89 3.96 -6.83
C VAL A 193 -0.91 4.59 -7.81
N SER A 194 0.37 4.22 -7.76
CA SER A 194 1.36 4.58 -8.79
C SER A 194 1.61 3.41 -9.75
N THR A 195 1.98 3.71 -10.99
CA THR A 195 2.47 2.73 -11.97
C THR A 195 3.99 2.68 -11.94
N GLU A 196 4.59 1.49 -11.85
CA GLU A 196 6.06 1.39 -11.76
C GLU A 196 6.80 1.90 -13.03
N THR A 197 6.14 1.89 -14.19
CA THR A 197 6.79 2.16 -15.49
C THR A 197 6.51 3.55 -16.02
N SER A 198 5.29 4.06 -15.87
CA SER A 198 4.91 5.40 -16.33
C SER A 198 4.79 6.43 -15.20
N ASP A 199 4.92 6.07 -13.91
CA ASP A 199 4.78 6.97 -12.76
C ASP A 199 3.45 7.78 -12.79
N GLU A 200 2.45 7.29 -13.53
CA GLU A 200 1.08 7.78 -13.54
C GLU A 200 0.40 7.40 -12.22
N ILE A 201 -0.31 8.37 -11.65
CA ILE A 201 -1.01 8.24 -10.37
C ILE A 201 -2.51 8.07 -10.63
N PHE A 202 -3.13 7.16 -9.89
CA PHE A 202 -4.56 6.90 -9.92
C PHE A 202 -5.16 6.99 -8.51
N LEU A 203 -6.35 7.60 -8.42
CA LEU A 203 -7.22 7.48 -7.26
C LEU A 203 -8.18 6.30 -7.49
N VAL A 204 -8.07 5.26 -6.66
CA VAL A 204 -9.02 4.14 -6.62
C VAL A 204 -9.98 4.36 -5.45
N ARG A 205 -11.27 4.49 -5.74
CA ARG A 205 -12.35 4.57 -4.75
C ARG A 205 -13.04 3.22 -4.66
N ARG A 206 -12.96 2.55 -3.51
CA ARG A 206 -13.59 1.26 -3.21
C ARG A 206 -14.86 1.48 -2.40
N PHE A 207 -15.97 0.92 -2.88
CA PHE A 207 -17.26 0.97 -2.20
C PHE A 207 -17.51 -0.33 -1.44
N VAL A 208 -17.74 -0.23 -0.14
CA VAL A 208 -17.91 -1.35 0.78
C VAL A 208 -19.27 -1.28 1.46
N LYS A 209 -20.05 -2.35 1.36
CA LYS A 209 -21.31 -2.47 2.08
C LYS A 209 -21.07 -3.11 3.45
N HIS A 210 -21.42 -2.37 4.49
CA HIS A 210 -21.53 -2.90 5.85
C HIS A 210 -22.88 -3.58 6.03
N TRP A 211 -22.91 -4.64 6.83
CA TRP A 211 -24.17 -5.18 7.32
C TRP A 211 -24.54 -4.43 8.59
N MET A 212 -25.80 -4.06 8.71
CA MET A 212 -26.35 -3.49 9.94
C MET A 212 -27.09 -4.60 10.68
N GLY A 213 -26.70 -4.84 11.92
CA GLY A 213 -27.45 -5.69 12.84
C GLY A 213 -28.69 -4.98 13.38
N PRO A 214 -29.51 -5.64 14.22
CA PRO A 214 -30.74 -5.07 14.79
C PRO A 214 -30.53 -3.78 15.61
N HIS A 215 -29.29 -3.47 15.99
CA HIS A 215 -28.92 -2.35 16.85
C HIS A 215 -28.03 -1.29 16.15
N GLY A 216 -27.80 -1.41 14.83
CA GLY A 216 -26.98 -0.46 14.06
C GLY A 216 -25.83 -1.13 13.32
N LEU A 217 -24.70 -0.44 13.18
CA LEU A 217 -23.45 -1.05 12.71
C LEU A 217 -23.07 -2.20 13.65
N ASP A 218 -22.98 -3.40 13.10
CA ASP A 218 -22.52 -4.58 13.81
C ASP A 218 -21.14 -4.96 13.27
N ASP A 219 -20.11 -4.53 13.99
CA ASP A 219 -18.71 -4.80 13.67
C ASP A 219 -18.38 -6.31 13.64
N SER A 220 -19.25 -7.19 14.15
CA SER A 220 -19.09 -8.64 14.05
C SER A 220 -19.59 -9.26 12.74
N THR A 221 -20.17 -8.47 11.82
CA THR A 221 -20.75 -8.96 10.56
C THR A 221 -19.87 -8.62 9.33
N PRO A 222 -19.52 -9.60 8.46
CA PRO A 222 -18.49 -9.43 7.44
C PRO A 222 -18.88 -8.49 6.30
N TYR A 223 -18.24 -7.32 6.22
CA TYR A 223 -18.43 -6.38 5.11
C TYR A 223 -18.08 -6.99 3.74
N THR A 224 -18.62 -6.44 2.65
CA THR A 224 -18.32 -6.88 1.28
C THR A 224 -18.08 -5.70 0.34
N THR A 225 -17.09 -5.82 -0.54
CA THR A 225 -16.90 -4.86 -1.62
C THR A 225 -18.02 -4.98 -2.66
N VAL A 226 -18.56 -3.85 -3.11
CA VAL A 226 -19.68 -3.81 -4.09
C VAL A 226 -19.31 -3.14 -5.41
N GLY A 227 -18.16 -2.49 -5.50
CA GLY A 227 -17.62 -1.92 -6.74
C GLY A 227 -16.49 -0.94 -6.51
N PHE A 228 -15.95 -0.41 -7.61
CA PHE A 228 -14.85 0.55 -7.63
C PHE A 228 -15.11 1.67 -8.65
N ASN A 229 -14.58 2.86 -8.39
CA ASN A 229 -14.33 3.89 -9.40
C ASN A 229 -12.83 4.17 -9.45
N VAL A 230 -12.25 4.32 -10.64
CA VAL A 230 -10.85 4.73 -10.80
C VAL A 230 -10.79 6.08 -11.53
N TYR A 231 -9.92 6.97 -11.06
CA TYR A 231 -9.64 8.25 -11.70
C TYR A 231 -8.13 8.38 -11.90
N ARG A 232 -7.68 8.83 -13.07
CA ARG A 232 -6.27 9.15 -13.32
C ARG A 232 -6.00 10.61 -12.97
N TYR A 233 -4.90 10.86 -12.27
CA TYR A 233 -4.39 12.21 -12.03
C TYR A 233 -3.77 12.79 -13.30
N ASP A 234 -4.17 14.01 -13.63
CA ASP A 234 -3.57 14.81 -14.69
C ASP A 234 -2.68 15.90 -14.06
N PRO A 235 -1.35 15.85 -14.24
CA PRO A 235 -0.43 16.82 -13.64
C PRO A 235 -0.47 18.20 -14.32
N GLU A 236 -0.95 18.31 -15.57
CA GLU A 236 -1.03 19.59 -16.29
C GLU A 236 -2.21 20.42 -15.79
N THR A 237 -3.35 19.78 -15.54
CA THR A 237 -4.56 20.44 -15.03
C THR A 237 -4.71 20.37 -13.51
N GLY A 238 -4.00 19.47 -12.84
CA GLY A 238 -4.18 19.13 -11.42
C GLY A 238 -5.50 18.41 -11.13
N SER A 239 -6.18 17.86 -12.13
CA SER A 239 -7.52 17.28 -11.99
C SER A 239 -7.52 15.74 -12.02
N LEU A 240 -8.65 15.14 -11.62
CA LEU A 240 -8.88 13.69 -11.67
C LEU A 240 -9.85 13.38 -12.81
N LYS A 241 -9.38 12.64 -13.82
CA LYS A 241 -10.17 12.19 -14.97
C LYS A 241 -10.68 10.79 -14.73
N TYR A 242 -11.99 10.56 -14.79
CA TYR A 242 -12.55 9.23 -14.58
C TYR A 242 -12.13 8.24 -15.67
N MET A 243 -11.80 7.02 -15.26
CA MET A 243 -11.48 5.91 -16.15
C MET A 243 -12.78 5.19 -16.49
N ASP A 244 -13.33 5.42 -17.69
CA ASP A 244 -14.59 4.81 -18.11
C ASP A 244 -14.36 3.43 -18.74
N GLY A 245 -14.85 2.37 -18.08
CA GLY A 245 -14.87 0.98 -18.58
C GLY A 245 -13.51 0.30 -18.85
N SER A 246 -12.37 0.98 -18.68
CA SER A 246 -11.04 0.44 -18.99
C SER A 246 -9.96 1.02 -18.09
N LEU A 247 -8.95 0.21 -17.78
CA LEU A 247 -7.71 0.63 -17.10
C LEU A 247 -6.51 0.56 -18.05
N GLY A 248 -6.74 0.54 -19.36
CA GLY A 248 -5.67 0.50 -20.37
C GLY A 248 -4.85 -0.80 -20.35
N GLY A 249 -5.41 -1.90 -19.86
CA GLY A 249 -4.70 -3.17 -19.68
C GLY A 249 -3.87 -3.26 -18.39
N LEU A 250 -3.93 -2.26 -17.51
CA LEU A 250 -3.31 -2.32 -16.19
C LEU A 250 -4.04 -3.29 -15.25
N ALA A 251 -3.27 -3.86 -14.33
CA ALA A 251 -3.72 -4.54 -13.13
C ALA A 251 -3.34 -3.68 -11.91
N LEU A 252 -4.34 -3.23 -11.16
CA LEU A 252 -4.17 -2.34 -10.00
C LEU A 252 -4.27 -3.16 -8.71
N PHE A 253 -3.42 -2.87 -7.74
CA PHE A 253 -3.36 -3.56 -6.45
C PHE A 253 -3.65 -2.56 -5.33
N VAL A 254 -4.64 -2.88 -4.48
CA VAL A 254 -5.04 -2.05 -3.32
C VAL A 254 -5.27 -2.93 -2.09
N GLY A 255 -5.06 -2.40 -0.89
CA GLY A 255 -5.11 -3.22 0.32
C GLY A 255 -4.75 -2.45 1.59
N SER A 256 -4.09 -3.11 2.52
CA SER A 256 -3.61 -2.53 3.78
C SER A 256 -2.35 -1.67 3.62
N ASN A 257 -1.63 -1.80 2.48
CA ASN A 257 -0.45 -1.03 2.11
C ASN A 257 -0.72 -0.09 0.93
N ASN A 258 0.31 0.67 0.52
CA ASN A 258 0.30 1.55 -0.65
C ASN A 258 -0.20 0.81 -1.90
N GLY A 259 -0.97 1.52 -2.72
CA GLY A 259 -1.43 0.98 -3.99
C GLY A 259 -0.35 1.06 -5.07
N PHE A 260 -0.30 0.05 -5.93
CA PHE A 260 0.59 0.03 -7.11
C PHE A 260 -0.12 -0.60 -8.30
N ALA A 261 0.38 -0.34 -9.51
CA ALA A 261 -0.17 -0.84 -10.76
C ALA A 261 0.91 -1.41 -11.67
N LEU A 262 0.59 -2.55 -12.28
CA LEU A 262 1.45 -3.29 -13.20
C LEU A 262 0.76 -3.44 -14.56
N SER A 263 1.54 -3.49 -15.63
CA SER A 263 1.03 -3.79 -16.98
C SER A 263 0.80 -5.28 -17.14
N ALA A 264 -0.44 -5.73 -17.43
CA ALA A 264 -0.70 -7.14 -17.71
C ALA A 264 -0.04 -7.62 -19.03
N ALA A 265 0.46 -6.70 -19.86
CA ALA A 265 1.30 -7.04 -21.02
C ALA A 265 2.75 -7.38 -20.64
N GLU A 266 3.25 -6.87 -19.50
CA GLU A 266 4.56 -7.27 -18.94
C GLU A 266 4.45 -8.52 -18.04
N PHE A 267 3.28 -8.75 -17.44
CA PHE A 267 3.02 -9.83 -16.48
C PHE A 267 1.79 -10.65 -16.94
N PRO A 268 1.95 -11.64 -17.85
CA PRO A 268 0.85 -12.40 -18.43
C PRO A 268 0.03 -13.24 -17.43
N GLU A 269 0.54 -13.44 -16.22
CA GLU A 269 -0.19 -14.04 -15.09
C GLU A 269 -1.30 -13.13 -14.52
N LEU A 270 -1.25 -11.83 -14.83
CA LEU A 270 -2.23 -10.85 -14.37
C LEU A 270 -3.38 -10.72 -15.35
N LYS A 271 -4.60 -10.57 -14.80
CA LYS A 271 -5.78 -10.23 -15.61
C LYS A 271 -5.70 -8.74 -15.99
N PRO A 272 -5.78 -8.37 -17.28
CA PRO A 272 -5.88 -6.97 -17.68
C PRO A 272 -7.17 -6.33 -17.16
N ASN A 273 -7.19 -5.00 -17.08
CA ASN A 273 -8.36 -4.22 -16.64
C ASN A 273 -8.94 -4.68 -15.30
N SER A 274 -8.09 -5.08 -14.35
CA SER A 274 -8.52 -5.70 -13.09
C SER A 274 -7.96 -4.99 -11.87
N ILE A 275 -8.73 -4.98 -10.78
CA ILE A 275 -8.35 -4.47 -9.46
C ILE A 275 -8.26 -5.65 -8.50
N TYR A 276 -7.05 -5.96 -8.07
CA TYR A 276 -6.73 -6.96 -7.05
C TYR A 276 -6.80 -6.27 -5.68
N TYR A 277 -7.68 -6.74 -4.80
CA TYR A 277 -7.94 -6.08 -3.52
C TYR A 277 -7.82 -7.01 -2.32
N THR A 278 -7.28 -6.51 -1.21
CA THR A 278 -7.24 -7.19 0.10
C THR A 278 -8.01 -6.40 1.17
N THR A 279 -7.82 -6.68 2.46
CA THR A 279 -8.46 -5.92 3.57
C THR A 279 -8.03 -4.45 3.56
N PRO A 280 -8.97 -3.47 3.67
CA PRO A 280 -8.62 -2.05 3.72
C PRO A 280 -7.94 -1.69 5.07
N PRO A 281 -7.15 -0.60 5.15
CA PRO A 281 -6.31 -0.29 6.31
C PRO A 281 -7.09 -0.01 7.61
N GLN A 282 -8.39 0.29 7.53
CA GLN A 282 -9.19 0.81 8.64
C GLN A 282 -9.86 -0.25 9.53
N TRP A 283 -9.83 -1.55 9.16
CA TRP A 283 -10.43 -2.62 9.97
C TRP A 283 -9.39 -3.62 10.49
N SER A 284 -8.71 -3.24 11.57
CA SER A 284 -7.90 -4.15 12.38
C SER A 284 -8.73 -4.98 13.36
N ASP A 285 -9.90 -4.51 13.81
CA ASP A 285 -10.36 -4.81 15.18
C ASP A 285 -11.37 -5.95 15.36
N CYS A 286 -12.12 -6.34 14.32
CA CYS A 286 -13.26 -7.24 14.45
C CYS A 286 -13.34 -8.36 13.39
N CYS A 287 -13.52 -8.01 12.11
CA CYS A 287 -13.67 -8.96 10.99
C CYS A 287 -12.77 -8.58 9.81
N GLY A 288 -11.46 -8.78 9.96
CA GLY A 288 -10.48 -8.61 8.89
C GLY A 288 -10.20 -9.91 8.11
N GLY A 289 -9.62 -9.79 6.91
CA GLY A 289 -9.02 -10.89 6.17
C GLY A 289 -9.93 -11.68 5.22
N HIS A 290 -11.25 -11.45 5.20
CA HIS A 290 -12.19 -12.21 4.35
C HIS A 290 -12.53 -11.56 3.00
N ASP A 291 -12.65 -10.23 2.93
CA ASP A 291 -13.01 -9.51 1.69
C ASP A 291 -11.77 -9.25 0.82
N VAL A 292 -11.31 -10.32 0.18
CA VAL A 292 -10.15 -10.38 -0.71
C VAL A 292 -10.60 -10.92 -2.07
N GLY A 293 -10.28 -10.24 -3.16
CA GLY A 293 -10.85 -10.56 -4.48
C GLY A 293 -10.12 -9.92 -5.66
N ILE A 294 -10.61 -10.26 -6.85
CA ILE A 294 -10.21 -9.64 -8.11
C ILE A 294 -11.48 -9.10 -8.78
N PHE A 295 -11.55 -7.79 -8.95
CA PHE A 295 -12.64 -7.10 -9.64
C PHE A 295 -12.22 -6.78 -11.08
N ASN A 296 -12.94 -7.31 -12.05
CA ASN A 296 -12.78 -6.92 -13.46
C ASN A 296 -13.50 -5.58 -13.66
N TYR A 297 -12.74 -4.54 -14.01
CA TYR A 297 -13.21 -3.17 -14.10
C TYR A 297 -14.08 -2.91 -15.34
N GLN A 298 -13.82 -3.64 -16.42
CA GLN A 298 -14.57 -3.54 -17.67
C GLN A 298 -15.94 -4.22 -17.54
N ASP A 299 -15.96 -5.47 -17.08
CA ASP A 299 -17.19 -6.27 -16.96
C ASP A 299 -17.95 -6.02 -15.65
N GLN A 300 -17.36 -5.26 -14.71
CA GLN A 300 -17.89 -4.97 -13.37
C GLN A 300 -18.18 -6.24 -12.54
N THR A 301 -17.39 -7.30 -12.76
CA THR A 301 -17.57 -8.61 -12.11
C THR A 301 -16.51 -8.90 -11.04
N PHE A 302 -16.90 -9.68 -10.03
CA PHE A 302 -16.00 -10.16 -8.98
C PHE A 302 -15.59 -11.60 -9.25
N SER A 303 -14.33 -11.93 -8.98
CA SER A 303 -13.82 -13.30 -8.91
C SER A 303 -13.00 -13.51 -7.63
N PRO A 304 -13.00 -14.72 -7.03
CA PRO A 304 -12.19 -15.00 -5.85
C PRO A 304 -10.70 -14.75 -6.10
N CYS A 305 -10.01 -14.36 -5.04
CA CYS A 305 -8.55 -14.31 -4.98
C CYS A 305 -8.02 -15.55 -4.24
N PHE A 306 -6.71 -15.80 -4.33
CA PHE A 306 -6.01 -17.02 -3.91
C PHE A 306 -6.05 -17.35 -2.41
N TYR A 307 -6.70 -16.50 -1.63
CA TYR A 307 -6.87 -16.65 -0.20
C TYR A 307 -8.29 -17.19 0.09
N PRO A 308 -8.46 -18.43 0.59
CA PRO A 308 -9.79 -19.00 0.79
C PRO A 308 -10.54 -18.24 1.89
N PRO A 309 -11.69 -17.62 1.59
CA PRO A 309 -12.46 -16.87 2.58
C PRO A 309 -13.24 -17.87 3.44
N ASP A 310 -12.68 -18.27 4.58
CA ASP A 310 -13.39 -19.01 5.62
C ASP A 310 -14.32 -18.06 6.40
N VAL A 311 -15.36 -17.59 5.72
CA VAL A 311 -16.38 -16.67 6.27
C VAL A 311 -17.17 -17.35 7.39
N GLU A 312 -17.27 -18.69 7.38
CA GLU A 312 -18.06 -19.46 8.33
C GLU A 312 -17.36 -19.64 9.68
N SER A 313 -16.05 -19.87 9.73
CA SER A 313 -15.38 -20.09 11.03
C SER A 313 -15.28 -18.84 11.91
N ARG A 314 -15.53 -17.64 11.34
CA ARG A 314 -15.39 -16.33 11.98
C ARG A 314 -14.02 -16.12 12.65
N LYS A 315 -13.01 -16.92 12.29
CA LYS A 315 -11.66 -16.79 12.84
C LYS A 315 -11.03 -15.52 12.28
N ARG A 316 -10.68 -14.60 13.18
CA ARG A 316 -9.92 -13.39 12.86
C ARG A 316 -8.58 -13.80 12.25
N VAL A 317 -8.39 -13.55 10.96
CA VAL A 317 -7.07 -13.68 10.33
C VAL A 317 -6.60 -12.30 9.89
N SER A 318 -5.30 -12.03 10.05
CA SER A 318 -4.70 -10.82 9.49
C SER A 318 -4.86 -10.87 7.97
N GLY A 319 -5.42 -9.81 7.39
CA GLY A 319 -5.61 -9.75 5.94
C GLY A 319 -4.28 -9.76 5.19
N PRO A 320 -4.21 -10.40 4.01
CA PRO A 320 -2.99 -10.40 3.22
C PRO A 320 -2.61 -8.97 2.81
N MET A 321 -1.32 -8.67 2.88
CA MET A 321 -0.72 -7.44 2.37
C MET A 321 -0.01 -7.75 1.05
N TRP A 322 -0.02 -6.81 0.11
CA TRP A 322 0.75 -6.98 -1.12
C TRP A 322 2.24 -6.76 -0.85
N PHE A 323 3.08 -7.56 -1.50
CA PHE A 323 4.53 -7.43 -1.47
C PHE A 323 5.05 -7.29 -2.90
N THR A 324 5.67 -6.16 -3.22
CA THR A 324 6.32 -5.93 -4.52
C THR A 324 7.81 -6.20 -4.39
N PRO A 325 8.38 -7.27 -4.97
CA PRO A 325 9.83 -7.45 -4.98
C PRO A 325 10.48 -6.35 -5.85
N THR A 326 11.66 -5.86 -5.44
CA THR A 326 12.43 -4.89 -6.24
C THR A 326 12.72 -5.45 -7.64
N ARG A 327 12.78 -4.60 -8.68
CA ARG A 327 13.05 -5.03 -10.08
C ARG A 327 14.33 -5.85 -10.28
N LEU A 328 15.27 -5.80 -9.32
CA LEU A 328 16.46 -6.66 -9.27
C LEU A 328 16.12 -8.17 -9.11
N VAL A 329 14.86 -8.52 -8.82
CA VAL A 329 14.34 -9.89 -8.68
C VAL A 329 13.37 -10.22 -9.85
N ARG A 330 13.74 -9.91 -11.10
CA ARG A 330 12.97 -10.29 -12.30
C ARG A 330 13.31 -11.69 -12.87
N SER A 331 14.07 -12.54 -12.16
CA SER A 331 14.30 -13.97 -12.49
C SER A 331 14.91 -14.79 -11.32
N PRO A 332 14.70 -16.13 -11.24
CA PRO A 332 14.80 -16.90 -9.99
C PRO A 332 16.21 -17.36 -9.58
N PHE A 333 16.58 -17.10 -8.32
CA PHE A 333 17.94 -17.35 -7.82
C PHE A 333 18.24 -18.84 -7.52
N LEU A 334 19.31 -19.37 -8.14
CA LEU A 334 19.99 -20.61 -7.77
C LEU A 334 21.35 -20.27 -7.12
N VAL A 335 21.75 -21.03 -6.10
CA VAL A 335 22.97 -20.80 -5.30
C VAL A 335 23.97 -21.95 -5.49
N LYS A 336 25.26 -21.63 -5.68
CA LYS A 336 26.38 -22.58 -5.74
C LYS A 336 27.00 -22.71 -4.38
N ASN A 337 27.03 -23.93 -3.88
CA ASN A 337 27.83 -24.24 -2.71
C ASN A 337 29.30 -24.48 -3.13
N GLN A 338 30.19 -24.57 -2.14
CA GLN A 338 31.64 -24.68 -2.34
C GLN A 338 32.10 -25.99 -3.02
N ASP A 339 31.16 -26.88 -3.34
CA ASP A 339 31.36 -28.22 -3.91
C ASP A 339 31.04 -28.34 -5.42
N GLY A 340 30.24 -27.44 -6.02
CA GLY A 340 30.16 -27.34 -7.49
C GLY A 340 28.81 -27.15 -8.22
N SER A 341 27.66 -26.88 -7.59
CA SER A 341 26.41 -26.46 -8.30
C SER A 341 25.47 -25.55 -7.48
N LEU A 342 24.85 -24.45 -7.99
CA LEU A 342 25.13 -23.56 -9.16
C LEU A 342 24.62 -22.11 -8.86
N SER A 343 25.38 -21.01 -9.15
CA SER A 343 25.25 -19.68 -8.47
C SER A 343 25.02 -18.49 -9.38
N TYR A 344 24.53 -17.40 -8.78
CA TYR A 344 24.37 -16.07 -9.38
C TYR A 344 25.65 -15.22 -9.45
N ALA A 345 25.60 -14.17 -10.29
CA ALA A 345 26.73 -13.29 -10.63
C ALA A 345 26.37 -11.79 -10.54
N PHE A 346 27.38 -10.97 -10.22
CA PHE A 346 27.45 -9.54 -10.52
C PHE A 346 28.85 -9.23 -11.04
N SER A 347 28.96 -8.47 -12.14
CA SER A 347 30.24 -8.02 -12.68
C SER A 347 30.60 -6.63 -12.16
N SER A 348 31.72 -6.51 -11.44
CA SER A 348 32.36 -5.21 -11.19
C SER A 348 33.25 -4.83 -12.36
N SER A 349 32.92 -3.75 -13.06
CA SER A 349 33.79 -3.14 -14.08
C SER A 349 34.81 -2.22 -13.42
N SER A 350 36.01 -2.74 -13.14
CA SER A 350 37.20 -1.93 -12.86
C SER A 350 38.08 -1.89 -14.11
N ASN A 351 38.11 -0.74 -14.80
CA ASN A 351 39.05 -0.49 -15.88
C ASN A 351 40.23 0.36 -15.38
N HIS A 352 41.42 -0.21 -15.55
CA HIS A 352 42.77 0.41 -15.62
C HIS A 352 43.19 1.42 -14.54
#